data_AF-A0A3C0FJ49-F1
#
_entry.id   AF-A0A3C0FJ49-F1
#
_cell.length_a   1.000
_cell.length_b   1.000
_cell.length_c   1.000
_cell.angle_alpha   90.00
_cell.angle_beta   90.00
_cell.angle_gamma   90.00
#
_symmetry.space_group_name_H-M   'P 1'
#
loop_
_entity.id
_entity.type
_entity.pdbx_description
1 polymer ?
#
loop_
_entity_poly.entity_id
_entity_poly.type
_entity_poly.pdbx_seq_one_letter_code
_entity_poly.pdbx_strand_id
1 'polypeptide(L)'
;MPKSVFAYIWRHSRLQQIILTVITLASFPFLYYSLDLPKQIVNEAIGGAGAPYHLMGVDLTQIEYLFALSGVFLALVFVNGGFKYFINVYRG
;
A
#
# COMPACT_ATOMS: atom_id res chain seq x y z
N MET A 1 -1.80 28.06 -29.94
CA MET A 1 -2.12 27.40 -28.66
C MET A 1 -2.13 25.89 -28.86
N PRO A 2 -1.67 25.08 -27.88
CA PRO A 2 -1.78 23.62 -27.95
C PRO A 2 -3.25 23.22 -28.13
N LYS A 3 -3.52 22.20 -28.95
CA LYS A 3 -4.88 21.79 -29.32
C LYS A 3 -5.61 20.99 -28.23
N SER A 4 -4.89 20.56 -27.17
CA SER A 4 -5.46 19.87 -26.00
C SER A 4 -4.60 20.06 -24.75
N VAL A 5 -5.21 19.91 -23.57
CA VAL A 5 -4.51 19.94 -22.27
C VAL A 5 -3.43 18.87 -22.19
N PHE A 6 -3.70 17.67 -22.73
CA PHE A 6 -2.70 16.59 -22.84
C PHE A 6 -1.49 16.99 -23.69
N ALA A 7 -1.71 17.62 -24.85
CA ALA A 7 -0.61 18.08 -25.70
C ALA A 7 0.24 19.18 -25.02
N TYR A 8 -0.38 19.99 -24.16
CA TYR A 8 0.32 21.00 -23.36
C TYR A 8 1.18 20.37 -22.25
N ILE A 9 0.58 19.49 -21.43
CA ILE A 9 1.27 18.77 -20.34
C ILE A 9 2.43 17.94 -20.90
N TRP A 10 2.23 17.27 -22.03
CA TRP A 10 3.27 16.46 -22.66
C TRP A 10 4.47 17.30 -23.13
N ARG A 11 4.24 18.54 -23.55
CA ARG A 11 5.31 19.43 -24.02
C ARG A 11 6.14 20.02 -22.88
N HIS A 12 5.57 20.22 -21.69
CA HIS A 12 6.25 20.89 -20.56
C HIS A 12 6.54 19.96 -19.35
N SER A 13 5.73 18.92 -19.10
CA SER A 13 5.77 18.07 -17.91
C SER A 13 5.78 16.56 -18.19
N ARG A 14 6.19 16.10 -19.38
CA ARG A 14 6.22 14.65 -19.71
C ARG A 14 6.98 13.80 -18.69
N LEU A 15 8.10 14.29 -18.16
CA LEU A 15 8.92 13.55 -17.21
C LEU A 15 8.21 13.41 -15.86
N GLN A 16 7.55 14.47 -15.40
CA GLN A 16 6.73 14.44 -14.18
C GLN A 16 5.53 13.49 -14.35
N GLN A 17 4.87 13.50 -15.51
CA GLN A 17 3.75 12.60 -15.79
C GLN A 17 4.19 11.13 -15.79
N ILE A 18 5.34 10.81 -16.39
CA ILE A 18 5.90 9.45 -16.38
C ILE A 18 6.24 9.03 -14.95
N ILE A 19 6.93 9.88 -14.19
CA ILE A 19 7.27 9.61 -12.78
C ILE A 19 6.01 9.36 -11.96
N LEU A 20 4.98 10.21 -12.10
CA LEU A 20 3.70 10.05 -11.41
C LEU A 20 3.02 8.73 -11.75
N THR A 21 3.06 8.34 -13.02
CA THR A 21 2.49 7.07 -13.49
C THR A 21 3.24 5.88 -12.89
N VAL A 22 4.57 5.91 -12.91
CA VAL A 22 5.42 4.85 -12.32
C VAL A 22 5.16 4.73 -10.82
N ILE A 23 5.11 5.84 -10.09
CA ILE A 23 4.82 5.85 -8.64
C ILE A 23 3.41 5.32 -8.36
N THR A 24 2.42 5.68 -9.17
CA THR A 24 1.06 5.16 -9.05
C THR A 24 1.03 3.65 -9.24
N LEU A 25 1.68 3.12 -10.29
CA LEU A 25 1.77 1.68 -10.51
C LEU A 25 2.52 0.97 -9.38
N ALA A 26 3.63 1.56 -8.91
CA ALA A 26 4.40 1.01 -7.80
C ALA A 26 3.64 0.98 -6.47
N SER A 27 2.60 1.82 -6.31
CA SER A 27 1.74 1.81 -5.12
C SER A 27 0.72 0.66 -5.10
N PHE A 28 0.40 0.05 -6.24
CA PHE A 28 -0.65 -0.97 -6.33
C PHE A 28 -0.39 -2.21 -5.49
N PRO A 29 0.83 -2.79 -5.45
CA PRO A 29 1.11 -3.92 -4.56
C PRO A 29 0.84 -3.58 -3.09
N PHE A 30 1.27 -2.41 -2.63
CA PHE A 30 1.07 -1.97 -1.24
C PHE A 30 -0.40 -1.71 -0.93
N LEU A 31 -1.15 -1.17 -1.89
CA LEU A 31 -2.59 -0.98 -1.74
C LEU A 31 -3.32 -2.32 -1.65
N TYR A 32 -2.94 -3.29 -2.49
CA TYR A 32 -3.52 -4.63 -2.45
C TYR A 32 -3.28 -5.32 -1.11
N TYR A 33 -2.03 -5.35 -0.62
CA TYR A 33 -1.72 -5.93 0.68
C TYR A 33 -2.44 -5.22 1.84
N SER A 34 -2.59 -3.89 1.76
CA SER A 34 -3.35 -3.13 2.76
C SER A 34 -4.84 -3.50 2.79
N LEU A 35 -5.41 -4.05 1.71
CA LEU A 35 -6.80 -4.51 1.67
C LEU A 35 -6.95 -5.97 2.09
N ASP A 36 -5.91 -6.77 1.90
CA ASP A 36 -5.93 -8.19 2.22
C ASP A 36 -5.60 -8.47 3.69
N LEU A 37 -4.64 -7.75 4.26
CA LEU A 37 -4.26 -7.88 5.66
C LEU A 37 -5.42 -7.73 6.66
N PRO A 38 -6.37 -6.79 6.52
CA PRO A 38 -7.53 -6.74 7.40
C PRO A 38 -8.34 -8.04 7.42
N LYS A 39 -8.47 -8.69 6.25
CA LYS A 39 -9.17 -9.98 6.17
C LYS A 39 -8.35 -11.07 6.86
N GLN A 40 -7.04 -11.05 6.71
CA GLN A 40 -6.15 -11.99 7.39
C GLN A 40 -6.22 -11.83 8.91
N ILE A 41 -6.23 -10.59 9.40
CA ILE A 41 -6.38 -10.27 10.83
C ILE A 41 -7.71 -10.85 11.37
N VAL A 42 -8.82 -10.62 10.67
CA VAL A 42 -10.13 -11.09 11.14
C VAL A 42 -10.28 -12.60 10.99
N ASN A 43 -10.00 -13.15 9.81
CA ASN A 43 -10.31 -14.54 9.48
C ASN A 43 -9.32 -15.53 10.10
N GLU A 44 -8.03 -15.20 10.08
CA GLU A 44 -7.00 -16.07 10.64
C GLU A 44 -6.77 -15.72 12.09
N ALA A 45 -6.26 -14.52 12.38
CA ALA A 45 -5.79 -14.20 13.72
C ALA A 45 -6.91 -14.13 14.77
N ILE A 46 -8.08 -13.59 14.46
CA ILE A 46 -9.21 -13.50 15.42
C ILE A 46 -10.13 -14.73 15.30
N GLY A 47 -10.49 -15.14 14.08
CA GLY A 47 -11.42 -16.23 13.81
C GLY A 47 -10.81 -17.64 13.88
N GLY A 48 -9.49 -17.76 13.92
CA GLY A 48 -8.78 -19.04 13.98
C GLY A 48 -8.92 -19.75 15.33
N ALA A 49 -8.76 -21.08 15.33
CA ALA A 49 -8.95 -21.95 16.48
C ALA A 49 -7.81 -21.91 17.53
N GLY A 50 -7.05 -20.81 17.61
CA GLY A 50 -5.96 -20.64 18.59
C GLY A 50 -4.73 -21.54 18.38
N ALA A 51 -4.57 -22.14 17.19
CA ALA A 51 -3.36 -22.89 16.86
C ALA A 51 -2.14 -21.95 16.74
N PRO A 52 -0.93 -22.42 17.10
CA PRO A 52 0.30 -21.63 16.90
C PRO A 52 0.54 -21.36 15.41
N TYR A 53 0.95 -20.13 15.10
CA TYR A 53 1.25 -19.67 13.75
C TYR A 53 2.74 -19.79 13.48
N HIS A 54 3.13 -20.51 12.43
CA HIS A 54 4.52 -20.62 12.03
C HIS A 54 4.88 -19.47 11.07
N LEU A 55 5.63 -18.48 11.56
CA LEU A 55 6.14 -17.37 10.76
C LEU A 55 7.67 -17.38 10.74
N MET A 56 8.26 -17.49 9.54
CA MET A 56 9.72 -17.47 9.36
C MET A 56 10.50 -18.47 10.24
N GLY A 57 9.87 -19.61 10.56
CA GLY A 57 10.46 -20.63 11.44
C GLY A 57 10.32 -20.37 12.93
N VAL A 58 9.54 -19.37 13.34
CA VAL A 58 9.20 -19.05 14.72
C VAL A 58 7.72 -19.33 14.97
N ASP A 59 7.42 -19.96 16.11
CA ASP A 59 6.05 -20.25 16.53
C ASP A 59 5.50 -19.03 17.27
N LEU A 60 4.44 -18.45 16.72
CA LEU A 60 3.74 -17.31 17.30
C LEU A 60 2.43 -17.76 17.91
N THR A 61 2.17 -17.29 19.12
CA THR A 61 0.82 -17.35 19.70
C THR A 61 -0.13 -16.44 18.92
N GLN A 62 -1.43 -16.66 19.06
CA GLN A 62 -2.47 -15.85 18.41
C GLN A 62 -2.31 -14.35 18.67
N ILE A 63 -2.00 -13.97 19.92
CA ILE A 63 -1.82 -12.57 20.32
C ILE A 63 -0.58 -11.97 19.63
N GLU A 64 0.54 -12.69 19.63
CA GLU A 64 1.78 -12.25 18.98
C GLU A 64 1.60 -12.09 17.46
N TYR A 65 0.91 -13.04 16.83
CA TYR A 65 0.58 -12.97 15.40
C TYR A 65 -0.32 -11.77 15.09
N LEU A 66 -1.32 -11.49 15.94
CA LEU A 66 -2.19 -10.32 15.80
C LEU A 66 -1.41 -9.00 15.90
N PHE A 67 -0.49 -8.89 16.86
CA PHE A 67 0.38 -7.72 17.00
C PHE A 67 1.30 -7.56 15.79
N ALA A 68 1.87 -8.65 15.28
CA ALA A 68 2.71 -8.63 14.09
C ALA A 68 1.91 -8.14 12.86
N LEU A 69 0.76 -8.73 12.57
CA LEU A 69 -0.10 -8.32 11.46
C LEU A 69 -0.57 -6.86 11.60
N SER A 70 -0.92 -6.43 12.81
CA SER A 70 -1.34 -5.05 13.07
C SER A 70 -0.21 -4.05 12.86
N GLY A 71 1.01 -4.39 13.27
CA GLY A 71 2.21 -3.58 13.02
C GLY A 71 2.51 -3.45 11.52
N VAL A 72 2.43 -4.55 10.77
CA VAL A 72 2.59 -4.56 9.31
C VAL A 72 1.49 -3.73 8.64
N PHE A 73 0.23 -3.90 9.07
CA PHE A 73 -0.88 -3.12 8.55
C PHE A 73 -0.69 -1.62 8.77
N LEU A 74 -0.29 -1.21 9.98
CA LEU A 74 0.00 0.19 10.29
C LEU A 74 1.12 0.76 9.41
N ALA A 75 2.22 0.01 9.24
CA ALA A 75 3.31 0.40 8.35
C ALA A 75 2.82 0.60 6.89
N LEU A 76 1.98 -0.31 6.40
CA LEU A 76 1.38 -0.19 5.08
C LEU A 76 0.44 1.01 4.94
N VAL A 77 -0.31 1.36 5.99
CA VAL A 77 -1.14 2.58 6.00
C VAL A 77 -0.28 3.81 5.82
N PHE A 78 0.87 3.91 6.51
CA PHE A 78 1.81 5.02 6.32
C PHE A 78 2.41 5.06 4.92
N VAL A 79 2.82 3.91 4.37
CA VAL A 79 3.35 3.81 3.01
C VAL A 79 2.32 4.27 1.98
N ASN A 80 1.08 3.78 2.08
CA ASN A 80 -0.03 4.19 1.20
C ASN A 80 -0.35 5.70 1.37
N GLY A 81 -0.30 6.21 2.60
CA GLY A 81 -0.42 7.64 2.89
C GLY A 81 0.68 8.47 2.23
N GLY A 82 1.93 8.00 2.28
CA GLY A 82 3.08 8.62 1.62
C GLY A 82 2.94 8.67 0.10
N PHE A 83 2.51 7.57 -0.53
CA PHE A 83 2.20 7.56 -1.96
C PHE A 83 1.12 8.58 -2.33
N LYS A 84 0.03 8.63 -1.57
CA LYS A 84 -1.05 9.62 -1.78
C LYS A 84 -0.55 11.05 -1.62
N TYR A 85 0.23 11.33 -0.57
CA TYR A 85 0.82 12.64 -0.33
C TYR A 85 1.69 13.08 -1.51
N PHE A 86 2.63 12.23 -1.93
CA PHE A 86 3.51 12.53 -3.07
C PHE A 86 2.69 12.79 -4.34
N ILE A 87 1.76 11.90 -4.69
CA ILE A 87 0.92 12.07 -5.89
C ILE A 87 0.13 13.39 -5.84
N ASN A 88 -0.41 13.76 -4.68
CA ASN A 88 -1.20 14.99 -4.52
C ASN A 88 -0.34 16.24 -4.58
N VAL A 89 0.88 16.23 -4.04
CA VAL A 89 1.82 17.36 -4.11
C VAL A 89 2.23 17.67 -5.55
N TYR A 90 2.41 16.65 -6.40
CA TYR A 90 2.76 16.86 -7.82
C TYR A 90 1.54 17.15 -8.72
N ARG A 91 0.32 16.96 -8.21
CA ARG A 91 -0.93 17.33 -8.89
C ARG A 91 -1.41 18.75 -8.53
N GLY A 92 -1.08 19.24 -7.33
CA GLY A 92 -1.37 20.60 -6.86
C GLY A 92 -0.39 21.62 -7.40
#